data_AF-A0A1Y3A5X1-F1
#
_entry.id   AF-A0A1Y3A5X1-F1
#
_cell.length_a   1.000
_cell.length_b   1.000
_cell.length_c   1.000
_cell.angle_alpha   90.00
_cell.angle_beta   90.00
_cell.angle_gamma   90.00
#
_symmetry.space_group_name_H-M   'P 1'
#
loop_
_entity.id
_entity.type
_entity.pdbx_description
1 polymer ?
#
loop_
_entity_poly.entity_id
_entity_poly.type
_entity_poly.pdbx_seq_one_letter_code
_entity_poly.pdbx_strand_id
1 'polypeptide(L)' 'GEAILAEFERVKAEGVAVIAVTHDPLVEEYADRVVDLTDGVLTGGLPGESDPHADADRRGGRDAGRTAPGPQMGGDRG' A
#
# COMPACT_ATOMS: atom_id res chain seq x y z
N GLY A 1 9.80 -27.25 -15.43
CA GLY A 1 9.15 -25.97 -15.11
C GLY A 1 8.67 -25.27 -16.36
N GLU A 2 9.58 -24.99 -17.28
CA GLU A 2 9.35 -24.19 -18.50
C GLU A 2 8.12 -24.56 -19.34
N ALA A 3 7.82 -25.86 -19.53
CA ALA A 3 6.67 -26.31 -20.32
C ALA A 3 5.32 -25.86 -19.73
N ILE A 4 5.22 -25.70 -18.41
CA ILE A 4 4.01 -25.19 -17.74
C ILE A 4 3.95 -23.66 -17.84
N LEU A 5 5.10 -22.98 -17.83
CA LEU A 5 5.18 -21.51 -17.93
C LEU A 5 4.76 -21.02 -19.33
N ALA A 6 5.13 -21.75 -20.38
CA ALA A 6 4.67 -21.47 -21.74
C ALA A 6 3.15 -21.66 -21.92
N GLU A 7 2.50 -22.45 -21.07
CA GLU A 7 1.05 -22.63 -21.09
C GLU A 7 0.31 -21.38 -20.60
N PHE A 8 0.90 -20.66 -19.65
CA PHE A 8 0.29 -19.48 -19.06
C PHE A 8 0.07 -18.36 -20.08
N GLU A 9 0.97 -18.21 -21.05
CA GLU A 9 0.81 -17.23 -22.12
C GLU A 9 -0.43 -17.50 -22.99
N ARG A 10 -0.72 -18.77 -23.29
CA ARG A 10 -1.94 -19.11 -24.06
C ARG A 10 -3.20 -18.81 -23.26
N VAL A 11 -3.20 -19.15 -21.97
CA VAL A 11 -4.35 -18.91 -21.07
C VAL A 11 -4.57 -17.41 -20.86
N LYS A 12 -3.51 -16.61 -20.69
CA LYS A 12 -3.59 -15.15 -20.60
C LYS A 12 -4.20 -14.54 -21.86
N ALA A 13 -3.87 -15.05 -23.05
CA ALA A 13 -4.43 -14.57 -24.32
C ALA A 13 -5.94 -14.80 -24.44
N GLU A 14 -6.51 -15.74 -23.68
CA GLU A 14 -7.96 -15.99 -23.60
C GLU A 14 -8.67 -15.06 -22.59
N GLY A 15 -7.96 -14.10 -21.99
CA GLY A 15 -8.50 -13.14 -21.03
C GLY A 15 -8.59 -13.67 -19.59
N VAL A 16 -7.90 -14.78 -19.30
CA VAL A 16 -7.85 -15.37 -17.96
C VAL A 16 -6.70 -14.77 -17.15
N ALA A 17 -7.00 -14.35 -15.92
CA ALA A 17 -5.98 -13.92 -14.97
C ALA A 17 -5.29 -15.13 -14.32
N VAL A 18 -3.95 -15.11 -14.27
CA VAL A 18 -3.13 -16.16 -13.66
C VAL A 18 -2.37 -15.56 -12.48
N ILE A 19 -2.42 -16.23 -11.33
CA ILE A 19 -1.59 -15.92 -10.16
C ILE A 19 -0.77 -17.16 -9.84
N ALA A 20 0.56 -17.04 -9.92
CA ALA A 20 1.49 -18.08 -9.52
C ALA A 20 2.14 -17.68 -8.18
N VAL A 21 2.27 -18.65 -7.27
CA VAL A 21 2.99 -18.49 -6.00
C VAL A 21 4.12 -19.51 -5.97
N THR A 22 5.35 -19.03 -5.83
CA THR A 22 6.54 -19.86 -5.92
C THR A 22 7.71 -19.18 -5.24
N HIS A 23 8.74 -19.96 -4.91
CA HIS A 23 10.06 -19.47 -4.49
C HIS A 23 11.11 -19.63 -5.61
N ASP A 24 10.71 -20.12 -6.79
CA ASP A 24 11.58 -20.30 -7.95
C ASP A 24 11.70 -18.98 -8.73
N PRO A 25 12.90 -18.35 -8.79
CA PRO A 25 13.09 -17.08 -9.49
C PRO A 25 12.88 -17.19 -11.00
N LEU A 26 12.95 -18.39 -11.60
CA LEU A 26 12.71 -18.55 -13.04
C LEU A 26 11.31 -18.10 -13.45
N VAL A 27 10.33 -18.20 -12.55
CA VAL A 27 8.94 -17.81 -12.84
C VAL A 27 8.78 -16.29 -12.93
N GLU A 28 9.64 -15.52 -12.26
CA GLU A 28 9.64 -14.06 -12.30
C GLU A 28 9.84 -13.54 -13.72
N GLU A 29 10.64 -14.25 -14.53
CA GLU A 29 10.91 -13.89 -15.93
C GLU A 29 9.67 -14.00 -16.85
N TYR A 30 8.68 -14.80 -16.46
CA TYR A 30 7.43 -15.02 -17.20
C TYR A 30 6.25 -14.22 -16.63
N ALA A 31 6.43 -13.61 -15.46
CA ALA A 31 5.38 -12.86 -14.81
C ALA A 31 5.32 -11.45 -15.36
N ASP A 32 4.11 -10.99 -15.69
CA ASP A 32 3.90 -9.58 -16.05
C ASP A 32 4.19 -8.67 -14.84
N ARG A 33 3.97 -9.19 -13.62
CA ARG A 33 4.21 -8.54 -12.35
C ARG A 33 4.63 -9.56 -11.29
N VAL A 34 5.62 -9.20 -10.49
CA VAL A 34 6.09 -9.96 -9.33
C VAL A 34 5.74 -9.17 -8.08
N VAL A 35 5.26 -9.83 -7.02
CA VAL A 35 5.03 -9.25 -5.70
C VAL A 35 5.69 -10.13 -4.64
N ASP A 36 6.32 -9.50 -3.66
CA ASP A 36 6.96 -10.21 -2.55
C ASP A 36 6.01 -10.33 -1.37
N LEU A 37 5.87 -11.54 -0.82
CA LEU A 37 5.08 -11.81 0.39
C LEU A 37 6.01 -12.36 1.49
N THR A 38 6.22 -11.57 2.53
CA THR A 38 7.06 -11.94 3.69
C THR A 38 6.26 -11.73 4.97
N ASP A 39 6.18 -12.75 5.83
CA ASP A 39 5.47 -12.69 7.11
C ASP A 39 4.00 -12.20 7.01
N GLY A 40 3.34 -12.54 5.90
CA GLY A 40 1.97 -12.12 5.63
C GLY A 40 1.82 -10.68 5.12
N VAL A 41 2.92 -10.00 4.83
CA VAL A 41 2.96 -8.61 4.34
C VAL A 41 3.49 -8.56 2.92
N LEU A 42 2.82 -7.80 2.04
CA LEU A 42 3.33 -7.50 0.71
C LEU A 42 4.43 -6.43 0.81
N THR A 43 5.67 -6.79 0.45
CA THR A 43 6.85 -5.94 0.69
C THR A 43 7.44 -5.31 -0.57
N GLY A 44 7.03 -5.73 -1.76
CA GLY A 44 7.54 -5.25 -3.05
C GLY A 44 6.59 -5.53 -4.22
N GLY A 45 6.83 -4.88 -5.37
CA GLY A 45 6.17 -5.23 -6.64
C GLY A 45 4.78 -4.67 -6.89
N LEU A 46 4.21 -3.95 -5.93
CA LEU A 46 3.06 -3.09 -6.18
C LEU A 46 3.58 -1.86 -6.96
N PRO A 47 2.96 -1.45 -8.09
CA PRO A 47 3.25 -0.18 -8.71
C PRO A 47 3.09 0.87 -7.61
N GLY A 48 3.94 1.90 -7.62
CA GLY A 48 3.84 3.02 -6.70
C GLY A 48 2.50 3.73 -6.88
N GLU A 49 1.45 3.17 -6.30
CA GLU A 49 0.21 3.85 -6.05
C GLU A 49 0.57 4.80 -4.92
N SER A 50 0.51 6.10 -5.20
CA SER A 50 0.16 7.04 -4.14
C SER A 50 -1.11 6.47 -3.52
N ASP A 51 -0.97 5.77 -2.40
CA ASP A 51 -2.05 5.08 -1.73
C ASP A 51 -3.21 6.07 -1.54
N PRO A 52 -4.33 5.91 -2.26
CA PRO A 52 -5.46 6.83 -2.15
C PRO A 52 -6.11 6.79 -0.75
N HIS A 53 -5.70 5.84 0.11
CA HIS A 53 -6.08 5.73 1.51
C HIS A 53 -5.03 6.30 2.48
N ALA A 54 -3.80 6.60 2.06
CA ALA A 54 -2.80 7.26 2.91
C ALA A 54 -3.19 8.70 3.32
N ASP A 55 -4.17 9.29 2.65
CA ASP A 55 -4.78 10.57 3.05
C ASP A 55 -5.80 10.47 4.19
N ALA A 56 -6.27 9.25 4.53
CA ALA A 56 -7.22 9.06 5.62
C ALA A 56 -6.57 9.28 6.99
N ASP A 57 -5.30 8.88 7.15
CA ASP A 57 -4.56 9.04 8.41
C ASP A 57 -4.19 10.51 8.71
N ARG A 58 -4.10 11.38 7.69
CA ARG A 58 -3.74 12.79 7.88
C ARG A 58 -4.90 13.65 8.37
N ARG A 59 -6.16 13.19 8.26
CA ARG A 59 -7.35 13.94 8.72
C ARG A 59 -7.73 13.68 10.18
N GLY A 60 -7.04 12.78 10.89
CA GLY A 60 -7.25 12.55 12.32
C GLY A 60 -6.45 13.47 13.27
N GLY A 61 -5.51 14.26 12.75
CA GLY A 61 -4.52 14.99 13.56
C GLY A 61 -4.84 16.45 13.91
N ARG A 62 -6.11 16.86 13.99
CA ARG A 62 -6.46 18.26 14.34
C ARG A 62 -7.62 18.37 15.35
N ASP A 63 -7.40 17.98 16.60
CA ASP A 63 -8.12 18.62 17.73
C ASP A 63 -7.47 18.47 19.12
N ALA A 64 -6.14 18.53 19.24
CA ALA A 64 -5.47 18.56 20.55
C ALA A 64 -4.58 19.80 20.67
N GLY A 65 -5.19 20.99 20.70
CA GLY A 65 -4.41 22.22 20.80
C GLY A 65 -5.20 23.52 20.78
N ARG A 66 -6.37 23.60 21.43
CA ARG A 66 -6.91 24.91 21.83
C ARG A 66 -6.62 25.13 23.30
N THR A 67 -5.44 25.68 23.54
CA THR A 67 -5.05 26.36 24.78
C THR A 67 -6.17 27.30 25.20
N ALA A 68 -6.77 27.07 26.36
CA ALA A 68 -7.67 28.03 26.97
C ALA A 68 -6.87 29.29 27.34
N PRO A 69 -7.25 30.50 26.92
CA PRO A 69 -6.70 31.72 27.50
C PRO A 69 -7.18 31.81 28.96
N GLY A 70 -6.23 31.90 29.90
CA GLY A 70 -6.53 32.05 31.34
C GLY A 70 -7.27 33.36 31.65
N PRO A 71 -7.92 33.45 32.82
CA PRO A 71 -8.67 34.64 33.20
C PRO A 71 -7.74 35.84 33.39
N GLN A 72 -7.91 36.83 32.53
CA GLN A 72 -7.31 38.16 32.62
C GLN A 72 -7.95 38.91 33.80
N MET A 73 -7.23 38.98 34.92
CA MET A 73 -7.58 39.82 36.07
C MET A 73 -7.35 41.29 35.68
N GLY A 74 -8.45 42.02 35.50
CA GLY A 74 -8.43 43.45 35.22
C GLY A 74 -7.90 44.23 36.42
N GLY A 75 -6.72 44.83 36.25
CA GLY A 75 -6.31 45.97 37.05
C GLY A 75 -6.85 47.24 36.40
N ASP A 76 -7.78 47.91 37.07
CA ASP A 76 -7.80 49.37 37.19
C ASP A 76 -8.89 49.78 38.19
N ARG A 77 -8.50 50.51 39.23
CA ARG A 77 -9.03 51.83 39.63
C ARG A 77 -8.63 52.17 41.08
N GLY A 78 -7.84 53.23 41.21
CA GLY A 78 -7.47 53.90 42.45
C GLY A 78 -6.42 54.95 42.22
#